data_AF-A0A495RQB0-F1
#
_entry.id   AF-A0A495RQB0-F1
#
_cell.length_a   1.000
_cell.length_b   1.000
_cell.length_c   1.000
_cell.angle_alpha   90.00
_cell.angle_beta   90.00
_cell.angle_gamma   90.00
#
_symmetry.space_group_name_H-M   'P 1'
#
loop_
_entity.id
_entity.type
_entity.pdbx_description
1 polymer ?
#
loop_
_entity_poly.entity_id
_entity_poly.type
_entity_poly.pdbx_seq_one_letter_code
_entity_poly.pdbx_strand_id
1 'polypeptide(L)'
;MISNKNLARIAGFCYLIVIATGLFSEVFVRQTLRVSNDALTTAHNIQTNEMLFRWGFVADLINFVVGLPTILIIYYLFKRTNKLLLQLAVAFVIIQTAIIAVNLLNQISPLLLLSNDTYLKTFQPDQLATLSLLSLNIQAQGYAIGLVFFGFYCLIVGYVLYKSKYLPKLFGALYAVTGLCYLVNSFTMLLSKGFENPLFIYLAIPIFIGELSLCLWLLIKGIDTSKMIKN
;
A
#
# COMPACT_ATOMS: atom_id res chain seq x y z
N MET A 1 -23.26 6.46 -21.09
CA MET A 1 -23.02 5.99 -19.70
C MET A 1 -22.13 4.76 -19.74
N ILE A 2 -21.05 4.72 -18.95
CA ILE A 2 -20.19 3.53 -18.83
C ILE A 2 -20.99 2.43 -18.09
N SER A 3 -20.99 1.20 -18.61
CA SER A 3 -21.68 0.09 -17.96
C SER A 3 -21.00 -0.28 -16.62
N ASN A 4 -21.76 -0.80 -15.66
CA ASN A 4 -21.21 -1.25 -14.38
C ASN A 4 -20.12 -2.33 -14.55
N LYS A 5 -20.20 -3.14 -15.62
CA LYS A 5 -19.18 -4.13 -15.98
C LYS A 5 -17.89 -3.46 -16.46
N ASN A 6 -17.98 -2.41 -17.28
CA ASN A 6 -16.81 -1.65 -17.73
C ASN A 6 -16.17 -0.87 -16.57
N LEU A 7 -16.98 -0.30 -15.67
CA LEU A 7 -16.46 0.31 -14.44
C LEU A 7 -15.68 -0.68 -13.58
N ALA A 8 -16.20 -1.90 -13.39
CA ALA A 8 -15.48 -2.95 -12.65
C ALA A 8 -14.12 -3.30 -13.29
N ARG A 9 -14.05 -3.32 -14.62
CA ARG A 9 -12.79 -3.55 -15.35
C ARG A 9 -11.80 -2.40 -15.20
N ILE A 10 -12.29 -1.17 -15.24
CA ILE A 10 -11.47 0.02 -14.97
C ILE A 10 -10.92 -0.04 -13.55
N ALA A 11 -11.74 -0.40 -12.55
CA ALA A 11 -11.26 -0.61 -11.18
C ALA A 11 -10.21 -1.71 -11.11
N GLY A 12 -10.41 -2.84 -11.79
CA GLY A 12 -9.39 -3.90 -11.88
C GLY A 12 -8.08 -3.42 -12.51
N PHE A 13 -8.14 -2.59 -13.56
CA PHE A 13 -6.94 -2.04 -14.20
C PHE A 13 -6.20 -1.04 -13.31
N CYS A 14 -6.93 -0.10 -12.69
CA CYS A 14 -6.35 0.82 -11.72
C CYS A 14 -5.76 0.06 -10.52
N TYR A 15 -6.42 -0.99 -10.05
CA TYR A 15 -5.89 -1.82 -8.97
C TYR A 15 -4.61 -2.57 -9.38
N LEU A 16 -4.51 -3.02 -10.64
CA LEU A 16 -3.29 -3.64 -11.14
C LEU A 16 -2.11 -2.66 -11.12
N ILE A 17 -2.34 -1.40 -11.49
CA ILE A 17 -1.32 -0.34 -11.41
C ILE A 17 -0.88 -0.13 -9.96
N VAL A 18 -1.83 -0.09 -9.02
CA VAL A 18 -1.55 0.01 -7.58
C VAL A 18 -0.67 -1.16 -7.11
N ILE A 19 -1.02 -2.39 -7.44
CA ILE A 19 -0.23 -3.58 -7.06
C ILE A 19 1.18 -3.51 -7.68
N ALA A 20 1.29 -3.18 -8.97
CA ALA A 20 2.57 -3.12 -9.67
C ALA A 20 3.50 -2.03 -9.10
N THR A 21 2.97 -0.83 -8.89
CA THR A 21 3.73 0.30 -8.34
C THR A 21 4.12 0.09 -6.88
N GLY A 22 3.22 -0.47 -6.07
CA GLY A 22 3.51 -0.81 -4.67
C GLY A 22 4.57 -1.91 -4.55
N LEU A 23 4.47 -2.97 -5.36
CA LEU A 23 5.46 -4.05 -5.40
C LEU A 23 6.83 -3.53 -5.87
N PHE A 24 6.83 -2.67 -6.89
CA PHE A 24 8.05 -2.03 -7.39
C PHE A 24 8.75 -1.23 -6.29
N SER A 25 8.02 -0.31 -5.63
CA SER A 25 8.62 0.54 -4.60
C SER A 25 9.08 -0.25 -3.37
N GLU A 26 8.33 -1.27 -2.95
CA GLU A 26 8.71 -2.08 -1.78
C GLU A 26 9.88 -3.01 -2.09
N VAL A 27 9.73 -3.91 -3.06
CA VAL A 27 10.66 -5.03 -3.26
C VAL A 27 11.92 -4.58 -4.01
N PHE A 28 11.76 -3.78 -5.06
CA PHE A 28 12.88 -3.42 -5.94
C PHE A 28 13.62 -2.17 -5.49
N VAL A 29 12.98 -1.30 -4.71
CA VAL A 29 13.61 -0.07 -4.24
C VAL A 29 13.95 -0.17 -2.76
N ARG A 30 12.95 -0.25 -1.87
CA ARG A 30 13.20 -0.22 -0.42
C ARG A 30 13.99 -1.43 0.08
N GLN A 31 13.58 -2.65 -0.26
CA GLN A 31 14.25 -3.88 0.20
C GLN A 31 15.63 -4.09 -0.44
N THR A 32 15.85 -3.57 -1.65
CA THR A 32 17.12 -3.74 -2.38
C THR A 32 18.18 -2.72 -1.94
N LEU A 33 17.78 -1.46 -1.69
CA LEU A 33 18.72 -0.39 -1.38
C LEU A 33 19.05 -0.27 0.11
N ARG A 34 18.16 -0.74 0.99
CA ARG A 34 18.34 -0.69 2.44
C ARG A 34 19.06 -1.92 2.95
N VAL A 35 20.14 -1.70 3.71
CA VAL A 35 20.83 -2.75 4.47
C VAL A 35 20.56 -2.54 5.96
N SER A 36 19.98 -3.54 6.61
CA SER A 36 19.62 -3.47 8.02
C SER A 36 20.86 -3.21 8.89
N ASN A 37 20.78 -2.20 9.76
CA ASN A 37 21.83 -1.77 10.69
C ASN A 37 23.16 -1.33 10.05
N ASP A 38 23.20 -1.11 8.73
CA ASP A 38 24.38 -0.58 8.03
C ASP A 38 24.02 0.72 7.29
N ALA A 39 24.28 1.83 7.96
CA ALA A 39 23.96 3.17 7.45
C ALA A 39 24.85 3.57 6.27
N LEU A 40 26.14 3.20 6.30
CA LEU A 40 27.10 3.59 5.28
C LEU A 40 26.82 2.84 3.97
N THR A 41 26.60 1.53 4.03
CA THR A 41 26.24 0.75 2.85
C THR A 41 24.89 1.18 2.28
N THR A 42 23.91 1.48 3.14
CA THR A 42 22.61 2.01 2.68
C THR A 42 22.77 3.35 1.97
N ALA A 43 23.53 4.30 2.54
CA ALA A 43 23.78 5.60 1.92
C ALA A 43 24.50 5.46 0.57
N HIS A 44 25.52 4.61 0.52
CA HIS A 44 26.25 4.30 -0.71
C HIS A 44 25.34 3.70 -1.80
N ASN A 45 24.48 2.75 -1.45
CA ASN A 45 23.53 2.14 -2.40
C ASN A 45 22.54 3.17 -2.96
N ILE A 46 22.04 4.08 -2.11
CA ILE A 46 21.12 5.15 -2.51
C ILE A 46 21.82 6.15 -3.43
N GLN A 47 23.03 6.58 -3.11
CA GLN A 47 23.81 7.50 -3.95
C GLN A 47 24.16 6.87 -5.31
N THR A 48 24.53 5.59 -5.31
CA THR A 48 24.86 4.86 -6.55
C THR A 48 23.63 4.66 -7.43
N ASN A 49 22.44 4.47 -6.84
CA ASN A 49 21.19 4.18 -7.53
C ASN A 49 20.13 5.27 -7.31
N GLU A 50 20.53 6.54 -7.34
CA GLU A 50 19.66 7.66 -6.96
C GLU A 50 18.35 7.69 -7.77
N MET A 51 18.44 7.47 -9.09
CA MET A 51 17.27 7.47 -9.96
C MET A 51 16.29 6.32 -9.64
N LEU A 52 16.80 5.15 -9.25
CA LEU A 52 15.95 4.04 -8.82
C LEU A 52 15.18 4.41 -7.55
N PHE A 53 15.87 5.06 -6.60
CA PHE A 53 15.25 5.54 -5.37
C PHE A 53 14.16 6.60 -5.63
N ARG A 54 14.44 7.56 -6.52
CA ARG A 54 13.46 8.55 -6.99
C ARG A 54 12.25 7.90 -7.66
N TRP A 55 12.47 6.92 -8.53
CA TRP A 55 11.37 6.19 -9.18
C TRP A 55 10.52 5.41 -8.18
N GLY A 56 11.09 4.85 -7.11
CA GLY A 56 10.31 4.25 -6.03
C GLY A 56 9.36 5.25 -5.36
N PHE A 57 9.87 6.44 -5.03
CA PHE A 57 9.04 7.52 -4.49
C PHE A 57 7.90 7.94 -5.44
N VAL A 58 8.21 8.11 -6.73
CA VAL A 58 7.17 8.44 -7.73
C VAL A 58 6.16 7.31 -7.88
N ALA A 59 6.60 6.05 -7.81
CA ALA A 59 5.71 4.90 -7.87
C ALA A 59 4.71 4.89 -6.70
N ASP A 60 5.14 5.22 -5.48
CA ASP A 60 4.22 5.35 -4.33
C ASP A 60 3.21 6.50 -4.55
N LEU A 61 3.62 7.62 -5.13
CA LEU A 61 2.68 8.71 -5.47
C LEU A 61 1.65 8.28 -6.52
N ILE A 62 2.09 7.59 -7.57
CA ILE A 62 1.17 7.04 -8.60
C ILE A 62 0.19 6.06 -7.96
N ASN A 63 0.67 5.20 -7.04
CA ASN A 63 -0.16 4.27 -6.29
C ASN A 63 -1.32 5.01 -5.60
N PHE A 64 -1.05 6.09 -4.87
CA PHE A 64 -2.08 6.84 -4.15
C PHE A 64 -3.06 7.54 -5.09
N VAL A 65 -2.57 8.17 -6.17
CA VAL A 65 -3.42 8.88 -7.13
C VAL A 65 -4.34 7.90 -7.87
N VAL A 66 -3.84 6.73 -8.28
CA VAL A 66 -4.61 5.71 -9.00
C VAL A 66 -5.47 4.85 -8.07
N GLY A 67 -5.08 4.73 -6.80
CA GLY A 67 -5.85 4.06 -5.76
C GLY A 67 -7.21 4.73 -5.52
N LEU A 68 -7.27 6.06 -5.48
CA LEU A 68 -8.50 6.81 -5.21
C LEU A 68 -9.65 6.47 -6.19
N PRO A 69 -9.47 6.51 -7.53
CA PRO A 69 -10.47 6.03 -8.47
C PRO A 69 -10.93 4.59 -8.22
N THR A 70 -9.99 3.68 -7.90
CA THR A 70 -10.30 2.27 -7.63
C THR A 70 -11.29 2.15 -6.47
N ILE A 71 -11.02 2.84 -5.37
CA ILE A 71 -11.85 2.85 -4.16
C ILE A 71 -13.23 3.45 -4.46
N LEU A 72 -13.28 4.58 -5.18
CA LEU A 72 -14.55 5.24 -5.53
C LEU A 72 -15.43 4.37 -6.43
N ILE A 73 -14.82 3.63 -7.36
CA ILE A 73 -15.56 2.68 -8.20
C ILE A 73 -16.07 1.52 -7.35
N ILE A 74 -15.27 0.94 -6.45
CA ILE A 74 -15.72 -0.11 -5.52
C ILE A 74 -16.90 0.40 -4.67
N TYR A 75 -16.78 1.59 -4.08
CA TYR A 75 -17.88 2.24 -3.36
C TYR A 75 -19.14 2.34 -4.23
N TYR A 76 -19.02 2.86 -5.45
CA TYR A 76 -20.15 3.03 -6.35
C TYR A 76 -20.84 1.70 -6.71
N LEU A 77 -20.06 0.64 -6.97
CA LEU A 77 -20.59 -0.67 -7.37
C LEU A 77 -21.27 -1.40 -6.20
N PHE A 78 -20.72 -1.29 -4.99
CA PHE A 78 -21.17 -2.08 -3.84
C PHE A 78 -22.01 -1.30 -2.81
N LYS A 79 -22.22 0.02 -2.99
CA LYS A 79 -23.01 0.87 -2.05
C LYS A 79 -24.42 0.34 -1.76
N ARG A 80 -25.03 -0.43 -2.68
CA ARG A 80 -26.35 -1.03 -2.48
C ARG A 80 -26.36 -2.14 -1.42
N THR A 81 -25.21 -2.77 -1.13
CA THR A 81 -25.12 -3.86 -0.17
C THR A 81 -25.07 -3.34 1.26
N ASN A 82 -24.19 -2.38 1.55
CA ASN A 82 -24.17 -1.66 2.83
C ASN A 82 -23.45 -0.31 2.67
N LYS A 83 -24.23 0.76 2.60
CA LYS A 83 -23.70 2.11 2.37
C LYS A 83 -22.81 2.59 3.52
N LEU A 84 -23.23 2.38 4.77
CA LEU A 84 -22.53 2.87 5.95
C LEU A 84 -21.16 2.22 6.11
N LEU A 85 -21.08 0.90 5.94
CA LEU A 85 -19.80 0.19 5.98
C LEU A 85 -18.85 0.66 4.87
N LEU A 86 -19.34 0.85 3.64
CA LEU A 86 -18.49 1.35 2.56
C LEU A 86 -18.07 2.81 2.75
N GLN A 87 -18.89 3.66 3.37
CA GLN A 87 -18.46 5.01 3.76
C GLN A 87 -17.35 4.97 4.80
N LEU A 88 -17.46 4.08 5.79
CA LEU A 88 -16.41 3.87 6.79
C LEU A 88 -15.13 3.34 6.15
N ALA A 89 -15.24 2.40 5.20
CA ALA A 89 -14.10 1.90 4.43
C ALA A 89 -13.41 3.03 3.65
N VAL A 90 -14.17 3.87 2.94
CA VAL A 90 -13.63 5.04 2.23
C VAL A 90 -12.92 6.00 3.20
N ALA A 91 -13.46 6.25 4.38
CA ALA A 91 -12.82 7.08 5.39
C ALA A 91 -11.47 6.48 5.83
N PHE A 92 -11.42 5.17 6.12
CA PHE A 92 -10.18 4.50 6.53
C PHE A 92 -9.09 4.56 5.47
N VAL A 93 -9.42 4.33 4.20
CA VAL A 93 -8.40 4.36 3.14
C VAL A 93 -7.94 5.77 2.81
N ILE A 94 -8.79 6.80 2.95
CA ILE A 94 -8.36 8.20 2.85
C ILE A 94 -7.39 8.55 3.98
N ILE A 95 -7.70 8.15 5.23
CA ILE A 95 -6.80 8.35 6.37
C ILE A 95 -5.47 7.63 6.14
N GLN A 96 -5.51 6.38 5.70
CA GLN A 96 -4.32 5.62 5.35
C GLN A 96 -3.49 6.32 4.28
N THR A 97 -4.12 6.75 3.18
CA THR A 97 -3.43 7.42 2.07
C THR A 97 -2.79 8.72 2.55
N ALA A 98 -3.47 9.50 3.39
CA ALA A 98 -2.93 10.72 3.96
C ALA A 98 -1.71 10.45 4.86
N ILE A 99 -1.79 9.45 5.73
CA ILE A 99 -0.67 9.05 6.61
C ILE A 99 0.55 8.66 5.78
N ILE A 100 0.37 7.78 4.78
CA ILE A 100 1.51 7.30 3.99
C ILE A 100 2.04 8.40 3.07
N ALA A 101 1.18 9.25 2.50
CA ALA A 101 1.60 10.37 1.67
C ALA A 101 2.48 11.37 2.44
N VAL A 102 2.11 11.71 3.67
CA VAL A 102 2.96 12.55 4.55
C VAL A 102 4.25 11.80 4.91
N ASN A 103 4.16 10.50 5.17
CA ASN A 103 5.31 9.67 5.50
C ASN A 103 6.31 9.50 4.34
N LEU A 104 5.93 9.79 3.09
CA LEU A 104 6.86 9.88 1.97
C LEU A 104 7.93 10.97 2.16
N LEU A 105 7.68 11.96 3.03
CA LEU A 105 8.73 12.91 3.44
C LEU A 105 9.90 12.18 4.09
N ASN A 106 9.64 11.16 4.92
CA ASN A 106 10.69 10.34 5.51
C ASN A 106 11.38 9.45 4.46
N GLN A 107 10.67 9.06 3.40
CA GLN A 107 11.25 8.31 2.29
C GLN A 107 12.17 9.17 1.43
N ILE A 108 11.88 10.45 1.22
CA ILE A 108 12.75 11.32 0.41
C ILE A 108 13.94 11.89 1.19
N SER A 109 13.87 11.90 2.52
CA SER A 109 14.92 12.42 3.41
C SER A 109 16.35 11.94 3.10
N PRO A 110 16.63 10.67 2.77
CA PRO A 110 17.97 10.26 2.40
C PRO A 110 18.56 11.03 1.21
N LEU A 111 17.74 11.39 0.21
CA LEU A 111 18.22 12.21 -0.92
C LEU A 111 18.56 13.63 -0.50
N LEU A 112 17.82 14.18 0.47
CA LEU A 112 18.04 15.52 0.99
C LEU A 112 19.23 15.56 1.96
N LEU A 113 19.42 14.51 2.76
CA LEU A 113 20.49 14.43 3.76
C LEU A 113 21.85 14.07 3.15
N LEU A 114 21.85 13.27 2.07
CA LEU A 114 23.05 12.88 1.35
C LEU A 114 23.40 13.84 0.20
N SER A 115 22.69 14.97 0.10
CA SER A 115 23.03 16.03 -0.85
C SER A 115 24.32 16.75 -0.40
N ASN A 116 25.00 17.40 -1.35
CA ASN A 116 26.22 18.15 -1.07
C ASN A 116 25.94 19.63 -0.74
N ASP A 117 24.79 19.92 -0.13
CA ASP A 117 24.34 21.28 0.15
C ASP A 117 25.16 21.93 1.27
N THR A 118 25.36 23.24 1.18
CA THR A 118 26.27 23.98 2.07
C THR A 118 25.86 23.91 3.55
N TYR A 119 24.55 23.86 3.84
CA TYR A 119 24.05 23.79 5.22
C TYR A 119 24.29 22.43 5.89
N LEU A 120 24.58 21.38 5.11
CA LEU A 120 24.84 20.03 5.63
C LEU A 120 26.31 19.80 5.98
N LYS A 121 27.22 20.67 5.53
CA LYS A 121 28.67 20.55 5.81
C LYS A 121 29.04 20.67 7.29
N THR A 122 28.11 21.07 8.15
CA THR A 122 28.28 21.06 9.60
C THR A 122 28.19 19.65 10.19
N PHE A 123 27.57 18.70 9.48
CA PHE A 123 27.49 17.29 9.89
C PHE A 123 28.65 16.48 9.28
N GLN A 124 29.11 15.49 10.03
CA GLN A 124 30.02 14.49 9.49
C GLN A 124 29.29 13.56 8.51
N PRO A 125 29.95 13.04 7.45
CA PRO A 125 29.32 12.13 6.49
C PRO A 125 28.64 10.92 7.15
N ASP A 126 29.28 10.32 8.15
CA ASP A 126 28.72 9.17 8.89
C ASP A 126 27.43 9.55 9.63
N GLN A 127 27.32 10.78 10.15
CA GLN A 127 26.11 11.27 10.80
C GLN A 127 24.97 11.42 9.79
N LEU A 128 25.25 11.94 8.59
CA LEU A 128 24.25 12.06 7.52
C LEU A 128 23.78 10.67 7.05
N ALA A 129 24.67 9.70 6.95
CA ALA A 129 24.32 8.31 6.65
C ALA A 129 23.43 7.70 7.74
N THR A 130 23.76 7.89 9.03
CA THR A 130 22.92 7.42 10.15
C THR A 130 21.55 8.08 10.15
N LEU A 131 21.47 9.41 9.94
CA LEU A 131 20.20 10.13 9.84
C LEU A 131 19.36 9.64 8.65
N SER A 132 20.01 9.31 7.54
CA SER A 132 19.34 8.72 6.37
C SER A 132 18.72 7.36 6.70
N LEU A 133 19.48 6.46 7.34
CA LEU A 133 18.94 5.17 7.78
C LEU A 133 17.82 5.34 8.82
N LEU A 134 17.97 6.28 9.76
CA LEU A 134 16.94 6.59 10.74
C LEU A 134 15.65 7.07 10.07
N SER A 135 15.75 7.93 9.05
CA SER A 135 14.58 8.41 8.31
C SER A 135 13.84 7.26 7.60
N LEU A 136 14.57 6.30 7.03
CA LEU A 136 13.98 5.08 6.46
C LEU A 136 13.35 4.17 7.52
N ASN A 137 13.94 4.07 8.72
CA ASN A 137 13.35 3.32 9.83
C ASN A 137 12.04 3.96 10.30
N ILE A 138 12.00 5.30 10.42
CA ILE A 138 10.78 6.06 10.74
C ILE A 138 9.74 5.88 9.63
N GLN A 139 10.17 5.93 8.36
CA GLN A 139 9.31 5.66 7.21
C GLN A 139 8.66 4.30 7.32
N ALA A 140 9.41 3.24 7.68
CA ALA A 140 8.83 1.92 7.84
C ALA A 140 7.71 1.92 8.91
N GLN A 141 7.95 2.55 10.07
CA GLN A 141 6.94 2.64 11.14
C GLN A 141 5.71 3.43 10.71
N GLY A 142 5.89 4.58 10.04
CA GLY A 142 4.77 5.35 9.50
C GLY A 142 3.95 4.56 8.47
N TYR A 143 4.61 3.71 7.69
CA TYR A 143 3.94 2.82 6.75
C TYR A 143 3.09 1.77 7.47
N ALA A 144 3.61 1.13 8.54
CA ALA A 144 2.83 0.20 9.36
C ALA A 144 1.60 0.87 10.00
N ILE A 145 1.72 2.11 10.48
CA ILE A 145 0.57 2.86 11.01
C ILE A 145 -0.50 3.02 9.93
N GLY A 146 -0.11 3.41 8.71
CA GLY A 146 -1.03 3.49 7.57
C GLY A 146 -1.69 2.15 7.25
N LEU A 147 -0.92 1.05 7.26
CA LEU A 147 -1.41 -0.30 6.99
C LEU A 147 -2.45 -0.80 8.01
N VAL A 148 -2.48 -0.30 9.24
CA VAL A 148 -3.56 -0.61 10.19
C VAL A 148 -4.91 -0.18 9.63
N PHE A 149 -5.01 1.05 9.16
CA PHE A 149 -6.24 1.58 8.56
C PHE A 149 -6.58 0.86 7.25
N PHE A 150 -5.58 0.50 6.44
CA PHE A 150 -5.80 -0.33 5.25
C PHE A 150 -6.32 -1.73 5.60
N GLY A 151 -5.82 -2.34 6.67
CA GLY A 151 -6.28 -3.64 7.16
C GLY A 151 -7.77 -3.61 7.49
N PHE A 152 -8.24 -2.58 8.22
CA PHE A 152 -9.67 -2.39 8.49
C PHE A 152 -10.49 -2.11 7.23
N TYR A 153 -9.96 -1.32 6.29
CA TYR A 153 -10.57 -1.14 4.97
C TYR A 153 -10.78 -2.49 4.26
N CYS A 154 -9.74 -3.32 4.17
CA CYS A 154 -9.79 -4.63 3.52
C CYS A 154 -10.78 -5.58 4.21
N LEU A 155 -10.87 -5.55 5.55
CA LEU A 155 -11.87 -6.32 6.29
C LEU A 155 -13.29 -5.92 5.94
N ILE A 156 -13.57 -4.61 5.94
CA ILE A 156 -14.91 -4.09 5.66
C ILE A 156 -15.30 -4.36 4.22
N VAL A 157 -14.41 -4.06 3.26
CA VAL A 157 -14.65 -4.33 1.85
C VAL A 157 -14.82 -5.84 1.64
N GLY A 158 -13.92 -6.67 2.19
CA GLY A 158 -14.01 -8.13 2.10
C GLY A 158 -15.34 -8.68 2.62
N TYR A 159 -15.82 -8.17 3.75
CA TYR A 159 -17.14 -8.50 4.28
C TYR A 159 -18.28 -8.10 3.34
N VAL A 160 -18.25 -6.88 2.80
CA VAL A 160 -19.27 -6.40 1.85
C VAL A 160 -19.25 -7.22 0.57
N LEU A 161 -18.07 -7.55 0.04
CA LEU A 161 -17.91 -8.41 -1.13
C LEU A 161 -18.46 -9.82 -0.87
N TYR A 162 -18.18 -10.38 0.30
CA TYR A 162 -18.68 -11.71 0.72
C TYR A 162 -20.21 -11.73 0.83
N LYS A 163 -20.82 -10.65 1.33
CA LYS A 163 -22.27 -10.49 1.39
C LYS A 163 -22.90 -10.15 0.04
N SER A 164 -22.13 -9.58 -0.88
CA SER A 164 -22.61 -9.23 -2.21
C SER A 164 -22.95 -10.49 -3.02
N LYS A 165 -23.98 -10.38 -3.88
CA LYS A 165 -24.31 -11.44 -4.86
C LYS A 165 -23.58 -11.24 -6.19
N TYR A 166 -22.78 -10.18 -6.32
CA TYR A 166 -22.21 -9.71 -7.58
C TYR A 166 -20.86 -10.37 -7.91
N LEU A 167 -20.21 -10.98 -6.91
CA LEU A 167 -18.92 -11.66 -7.02
C LEU A 167 -18.94 -12.99 -6.25
N PRO A 168 -18.08 -13.96 -6.61
CA PRO A 168 -17.91 -15.17 -5.82
C PRO A 168 -17.43 -14.84 -4.39
N LYS A 169 -18.06 -15.47 -3.40
CA LYS A 169 -17.77 -15.25 -1.97
C LYS A 169 -16.30 -15.50 -1.60
N LEU A 170 -15.63 -16.38 -2.35
CA LEU A 170 -14.21 -16.68 -2.16
C LEU A 170 -13.34 -15.43 -2.19
N PHE A 171 -13.56 -14.50 -3.14
CA PHE A 171 -12.76 -13.28 -3.24
C PHE A 171 -12.98 -12.34 -2.06
N GLY A 172 -14.21 -12.24 -1.54
CA GLY A 172 -14.49 -11.48 -0.33
C GLY A 172 -13.79 -12.06 0.90
N ALA A 173 -13.76 -13.39 1.03
CA ALA A 173 -13.06 -14.07 2.12
C ALA A 173 -11.54 -13.88 2.02
N LEU A 174 -10.95 -14.07 0.83
CA LEU A 174 -9.51 -13.85 0.60
C LEU A 174 -9.12 -12.40 0.91
N TYR A 175 -9.95 -11.43 0.50
CA TYR A 175 -9.70 -10.02 0.78
C TYR A 175 -9.78 -9.66 2.28
N ALA A 176 -10.69 -10.31 3.01
CA ALA A 176 -10.74 -10.16 4.46
C ALA A 176 -9.49 -10.77 5.14
N VAL A 177 -9.00 -11.91 4.66
CA VAL A 177 -7.74 -12.51 5.14
C VAL A 177 -6.56 -11.57 4.88
N THR A 178 -6.48 -10.96 3.69
CA THR A 178 -5.49 -9.90 3.40
C THR A 178 -5.55 -8.78 4.44
N GLY A 179 -6.75 -8.31 4.81
CA GLY A 179 -6.93 -7.31 5.85
C GLY A 179 -6.39 -7.75 7.23
N LEU A 180 -6.65 -8.99 7.63
CA LEU A 180 -6.07 -9.55 8.87
C LEU A 180 -4.55 -9.61 8.80
N CYS A 181 -3.97 -10.04 7.68
CA CYS A 181 -2.53 -10.11 7.51
C CYS A 181 -1.88 -8.73 7.63
N TYR A 182 -2.50 -7.67 7.08
CA TYR A 182 -2.02 -6.29 7.28
C TYR A 182 -2.06 -5.84 8.73
N LEU A 183 -3.12 -6.17 9.46
CA LEU A 183 -3.22 -5.84 10.89
C LEU A 183 -2.15 -6.57 11.69
N VAL A 184 -2.01 -7.88 11.51
CA VAL A 184 -0.97 -8.68 12.18
C VAL A 184 0.41 -8.14 11.85
N ASN A 185 0.68 -7.87 10.57
CA ASN A 185 1.96 -7.29 10.12
C ASN A 185 2.28 -5.98 10.86
N SER A 186 1.31 -5.08 10.91
CA SER A 186 1.49 -3.75 11.49
C SER A 186 1.65 -3.81 13.00
N PHE A 187 0.80 -4.56 13.70
CA PHE A 187 0.91 -4.71 15.16
C PHE A 187 2.15 -5.49 15.57
N THR A 188 2.58 -6.51 14.83
CA THR A 188 3.84 -7.20 15.09
C THR A 188 5.02 -6.24 14.97
N MET A 189 5.06 -5.40 13.93
CA MET A 189 6.15 -4.44 13.75
C MET A 189 6.18 -3.35 14.83
N LEU A 190 5.01 -2.90 15.31
CA LEU A 190 4.90 -1.86 16.33
C LEU A 190 5.17 -2.38 17.75
N LEU A 191 4.86 -3.64 18.03
CA LEU A 191 4.98 -4.24 19.37
C LEU A 191 6.26 -5.06 19.56
N SER A 192 7.00 -5.38 18.50
CA SER A 192 8.24 -6.14 18.59
C SER A 192 9.40 -5.31 19.14
N LYS A 193 10.31 -5.96 19.86
CA LYS A 193 11.56 -5.33 20.27
C LYS A 193 12.40 -5.01 19.02
N GLY A 194 12.93 -3.80 18.96
CA GLY A 194 13.70 -3.33 17.79
C GLY A 194 12.86 -2.97 16.57
N PHE A 195 11.52 -3.03 16.68
CA PHE A 195 10.58 -2.74 15.59
C PHE A 195 10.79 -3.58 14.32
N GLU A 196 11.31 -4.79 14.48
CA GLU A 196 11.52 -5.74 13.40
C GLU A 196 10.28 -6.62 13.18
N ASN A 197 10.03 -7.05 11.95
CA ASN A 197 8.94 -7.97 11.64
C ASN A 197 9.46 -9.26 10.99
N PRO A 198 9.75 -10.30 11.79
CA PRO A 198 10.22 -11.59 11.25
C PRO A 198 9.12 -12.33 10.46
N LEU A 199 7.85 -11.94 10.62
CA LEU A 199 6.72 -12.58 9.97
C LEU A 199 6.40 -11.97 8.59
N PHE A 200 7.10 -10.91 8.18
CA PHE A 200 6.77 -10.14 6.98
C PHE A 200 6.58 -11.02 5.75
N ILE A 201 7.50 -11.94 5.45
CA ILE A 201 7.42 -12.78 4.26
C ILE A 201 6.21 -13.72 4.28
N TYR A 202 5.85 -14.26 5.45
CA TYR A 202 4.72 -15.16 5.61
C TYR A 202 3.38 -14.43 5.50
N LEU A 203 3.34 -13.14 5.83
CA LEU A 203 2.17 -12.29 5.73
C LEU A 203 2.04 -11.66 4.33
N ALA A 204 3.15 -11.37 3.66
CA ALA A 204 3.18 -10.78 2.33
C ALA A 204 2.56 -11.69 1.26
N ILE A 205 2.77 -13.01 1.35
CA ILE A 205 2.22 -13.99 0.40
C ILE A 205 0.67 -13.98 0.38
N PRO A 206 -0.03 -14.20 1.51
CA PRO A 206 -1.50 -14.18 1.51
C PRO A 206 -2.07 -12.81 1.18
N ILE A 207 -1.39 -11.72 1.56
CA ILE A 207 -1.75 -10.36 1.14
C ILE A 207 -1.77 -10.28 -0.39
N PHE A 208 -0.66 -10.61 -1.03
CA PHE A 208 -0.50 -10.54 -2.48
C PHE A 208 -1.51 -11.41 -3.21
N ILE A 209 -1.73 -12.65 -2.74
CA ILE A 209 -2.71 -13.57 -3.34
C ILE A 209 -4.12 -12.97 -3.26
N GLY A 210 -4.54 -12.45 -2.11
CA GLY A 210 -5.89 -11.92 -1.95
C GLY A 210 -6.15 -10.67 -2.79
N GLU A 211 -5.21 -9.72 -2.82
CA GLU A 211 -5.34 -8.51 -3.64
C GLU A 211 -5.29 -8.82 -5.13
N LEU A 212 -4.31 -9.60 -5.58
CA LEU A 212 -4.13 -9.94 -6.99
C LEU A 212 -5.32 -10.75 -7.52
N SER A 213 -5.84 -11.69 -6.72
CA SER A 213 -7.01 -12.50 -7.10
C SER A 213 -8.24 -11.63 -7.35
N LEU A 214 -8.52 -10.67 -6.46
CA LEU A 214 -9.63 -9.73 -6.63
C LEU A 214 -9.41 -8.81 -7.83
N CYS A 215 -8.20 -8.27 -7.98
CA CYS A 215 -7.79 -7.42 -9.08
C CYS A 215 -8.00 -8.11 -10.44
N LEU A 216 -7.46 -9.32 -10.61
CA LEU A 216 -7.57 -10.09 -11.85
C LEU A 216 -9.03 -10.45 -12.16
N TRP A 217 -9.83 -10.78 -11.16
CA TRP A 217 -11.24 -11.07 -11.37
C TRP A 217 -12.00 -9.84 -11.88
N LEU A 218 -11.81 -8.69 -11.23
CA LEU A 218 -12.43 -7.41 -11.65
C LEU A 218 -12.01 -7.02 -13.06
N LEU A 219 -10.73 -7.20 -13.40
CA LEU A 219 -10.17 -6.88 -14.71
C LEU A 219 -10.71 -7.78 -15.83
N ILE A 220 -10.76 -9.09 -15.63
CA ILE A 220 -11.11 -10.05 -16.68
C ILE A 220 -12.63 -10.21 -16.78
N LYS A 221 -13.26 -10.63 -15.68
CA LYS A 221 -14.70 -10.97 -15.64
C LYS A 221 -15.58 -9.77 -15.29
N GLY A 222 -15.10 -8.87 -14.43
CA GLY A 222 -15.89 -7.78 -13.88
C GLY A 222 -16.93 -8.30 -12.89
N ILE A 223 -18.05 -7.58 -12.75
CA ILE A 223 -19.17 -7.94 -11.86
C ILE A 223 -20.36 -8.50 -12.63
N ASP A 224 -21.14 -9.36 -11.97
CA ASP A 224 -22.38 -9.91 -12.53
C ASP A 224 -23.52 -8.88 -12.46
N THR A 225 -23.75 -8.19 -13.57
CA THR A 225 -24.78 -7.15 -13.69
C THR A 225 -26.20 -7.70 -13.70
N SER A 226 -26.41 -8.99 -13.99
CA SER A 226 -27.75 -9.61 -14.00
C SER A 226 -28.36 -9.68 -12.60
N LYS A 227 -27.50 -9.87 -11.59
CA LYS A 227 -27.88 -9.94 -10.17
C LYS A 227 -28.03 -8.56 -9.52
N MET A 228 -27.51 -7.49 -10.15
CA MET A 228 -27.69 -6.11 -9.69
C MET A 228 -29.06 -5.52 -9.99
N ILE A 229 -29.75 -6.01 -11.02
CA ILE A 229 -31.05 -5.48 -11.46
C ILE A 229 -32.20 -6.06 -10.62
N LYS A 230 -31.98 -7.21 -9.96
CA LYS A 230 -32.97 -7.90 -9.13
C LYS A 230 -33.04 -7.42 -7.66
N ASN A 231 -32.27 -6.39 -7.29
CA ASN A 231 -32.23 -5.76 -5.97
C ASN A 231 -32.36 -4.24 -6.11
#